data_AF-A0AAW1D6B9-F1
#
_entry.id   AF-A0AAW1D6B9-F1
#
_cell.length_a   1.000
_cell.length_b   1.000
_cell.length_c   1.000
_cell.angle_alpha   90.00
_cell.angle_beta   90.00
_cell.angle_gamma   90.00
#
_symmetry.space_group_name_H-M   'P 1'
#
loop_
_entity.id
_entity.type
_entity.pdbx_description
1 polymer ?
#
loop_
_entity_poly.entity_id
_entity_poly.type
_entity_poly.pdbx_seq_one_letter_code
_entity_poly.pdbx_strand_id
1 'polypeptide(L)'
;MFILQSLIVRQPFCFAHKIIGSGFYTYEDEDVTTDEIKLKEKYRKLKEDLTLYLPLLNCTCGFTVVVVTPILEAIFNPELERSYTDSGIFLHLPVPAWYPFDMDRWENIIVCFLGQAFSGFLLVAVVTTAVYVFFGSTTQVIVQLKRLVLSIENLEQRALNLYQKKYGIIGMNGANYSNQEFMECMENCFHKNVQHLQIIRRFFFIIFFLR
;
A
#
# COMPACT_ATOMS: atom_id res chain seq x y z
N MET A 1 21.53 -9.85 21.43
CA MET A 1 21.40 -8.65 20.57
C MET A 1 20.12 -8.68 19.71
N PHE A 2 19.80 -9.78 19.02
CA PHE A 2 18.56 -9.94 18.22
C PHE A 2 17.23 -9.72 18.99
N ILE A 3 17.16 -10.09 20.27
CA ILE A 3 15.93 -9.95 21.09
C ILE A 3 15.64 -8.48 21.44
N LEU A 4 16.67 -7.65 21.65
CA LEU A 4 16.48 -6.23 21.92
C LEU A 4 16.04 -5.49 20.64
N GLN A 5 16.60 -5.89 19.50
CA GLN A 5 16.25 -5.35 18.19
C GLN A 5 14.81 -5.70 17.80
N SER A 6 14.35 -6.92 18.10
CA SER A 6 12.95 -7.32 17.86
C SER A 6 11.96 -6.58 18.76
N LEU A 7 12.34 -6.24 20.01
CA LEU A 7 11.50 -5.46 20.92
C LEU A 7 11.36 -3.99 20.48
N ILE A 8 12.43 -3.39 19.96
CA ILE A 8 12.43 -2.00 19.47
C ILE A 8 11.51 -1.84 18.24
N VAL A 9 11.50 -2.82 17.34
CA VAL A 9 10.66 -2.81 16.12
C VAL A 9 9.20 -3.19 16.41
N ARG A 10 8.94 -3.95 17.49
CA ARG A 10 7.59 -4.45 17.79
C ARG A 10 6.59 -3.36 18.12
N GLN A 11 6.95 -2.37 18.94
CA GLN A 11 6.04 -1.28 19.30
C GLN A 11 5.54 -0.45 18.10
N PRO A 12 6.41 0.07 17.21
CA PRO A 12 5.96 0.82 16.04
C PRO A 12 5.15 -0.06 15.07
N PHE A 13 5.50 -1.34 14.92
CA PHE A 13 4.74 -2.27 14.10
C PHE A 13 3.33 -2.54 14.66
N CYS A 14 3.19 -2.80 15.96
CA CYS A 14 1.88 -2.95 16.60
C CYS A 14 1.03 -1.68 16.49
N PHE A 15 1.64 -0.50 16.58
CA PHE A 15 0.95 0.77 16.38
C PHE A 15 0.45 0.92 14.94
N ALA A 16 1.29 0.64 13.93
CA ALA A 16 0.89 0.67 12.53
C ALA A 16 -0.20 -0.37 12.23
N HIS A 17 -0.05 -1.60 12.73
CA HIS A 17 -1.05 -2.66 12.58
C HIS A 17 -2.38 -2.28 13.23
N LYS A 18 -2.35 -1.67 14.42
CA LYS A 18 -3.56 -1.15 15.07
C LYS A 18 -4.22 -0.09 14.19
N ILE A 19 -3.47 0.89 13.70
CA ILE A 19 -4.00 1.94 12.79
C ILE A 19 -4.61 1.33 11.52
N ILE A 20 -3.98 0.31 10.95
CA ILE A 20 -4.48 -0.38 9.75
C ILE A 20 -5.76 -1.17 10.06
N GLY A 21 -5.84 -1.84 11.22
CA GLY A 21 -6.96 -2.71 11.60
C GLY A 21 -8.15 -1.99 12.24
N SER A 22 -7.92 -0.98 13.08
CA SER A 22 -8.97 -0.24 13.79
C SER A 22 -9.36 1.08 13.11
N GLY A 23 -8.69 1.43 12.00
CA GLY A 23 -8.79 2.76 11.41
C GLY A 23 -7.87 3.78 12.09
N PHE A 24 -7.66 4.90 11.39
CA PHE A 24 -6.65 5.90 11.71
C PHE A 24 -7.04 6.81 12.87
N TYR A 25 -7.93 7.77 12.59
CA TYR A 25 -8.47 8.73 13.53
C TYR A 25 -9.90 8.98 13.07
N THR A 26 -10.88 8.65 13.89
CA THR A 26 -12.28 8.91 13.57
C THR A 26 -12.70 10.08 14.44
N TYR A 27 -13.11 11.18 13.80
CA TYR A 27 -13.75 12.26 14.53
C TYR A 27 -15.12 11.74 14.99
N GLU A 28 -15.22 11.33 16.25
CA GLU A 28 -16.42 10.71 16.85
C GLU A 28 -17.63 11.66 16.91
N ASP A 29 -17.40 12.96 16.70
CA ASP A 29 -18.41 14.03 16.81
C ASP A 29 -18.82 14.65 15.46
N GLU A 30 -18.40 14.09 14.33
CA GLU A 30 -18.59 14.70 13.01
C GLU A 30 -19.49 13.89 12.08
N ASP A 31 -20.47 14.58 11.50
CA ASP A 31 -21.22 14.06 10.37
C ASP A 31 -20.30 13.92 9.15
N VAL A 32 -20.40 12.78 8.47
CA VAL A 32 -19.58 12.50 7.29
C VAL A 32 -19.96 13.49 6.19
N THR A 33 -19.03 14.38 5.84
CA THR A 33 -19.25 15.35 4.76
C THR A 33 -19.29 14.65 3.41
N THR A 34 -20.08 15.20 2.46
CA THR A 34 -20.17 14.71 1.08
C THR A 34 -18.80 14.59 0.41
N ASP A 35 -17.88 15.50 0.76
CA ASP A 35 -16.51 15.49 0.23
C ASP A 35 -15.65 14.37 0.83
N GLU A 36 -15.87 13.98 2.09
CA GLU A 36 -15.23 12.79 2.68
C GLU A 36 -15.72 11.49 1.99
N ILE A 37 -16.99 11.42 1.60
CA ILE A 37 -17.56 10.28 0.86
C ILE A 37 -16.91 10.18 -0.52
N LYS A 38 -16.89 11.28 -1.29
CA LYS A 38 -16.25 11.34 -2.61
C LYS A 38 -14.77 10.98 -2.54
N LEU A 39 -14.09 11.42 -1.48
CA LEU A 39 -12.69 11.08 -1.24
C LEU A 39 -12.52 9.57 -1.06
N LYS A 40 -13.30 8.94 -0.17
CA LYS A 40 -13.25 7.49 0.07
C LYS A 40 -13.54 6.69 -1.20
N GLU A 41 -14.53 7.10 -1.99
CA GLU A 41 -14.85 6.44 -3.26
C GLU A 41 -13.73 6.53 -4.29
N LYS A 42 -13.10 7.71 -4.44
CA LYS A 42 -11.97 7.88 -5.37
C LYS A 42 -10.82 6.94 -5.04
N TYR A 43 -10.48 6.80 -3.76
CA TYR A 43 -9.39 5.93 -3.34
C TYR A 43 -9.77 4.45 -3.28
N ARG A 44 -11.06 4.12 -3.10
CA ARG A 44 -11.57 2.77 -3.30
C ARG A 44 -11.38 2.32 -4.75
N LYS A 45 -11.78 3.16 -5.72
CA LYS A 45 -11.59 2.86 -7.15
C LYS A 45 -10.11 2.67 -7.49
N LEU A 46 -9.24 3.57 -7.03
CA LEU A 46 -7.79 3.43 -7.24
C LEU A 46 -7.24 2.10 -6.68
N LYS A 47 -7.73 1.66 -5.51
CA LYS A 47 -7.34 0.39 -4.90
C LYS A 47 -7.85 -0.82 -5.70
N GLU A 48 -9.09 -0.76 -6.18
CA GLU A 48 -9.69 -1.78 -7.04
C GLU A 48 -8.92 -1.91 -8.35
N ASP A 49 -8.66 -0.77 -9.01
CA ASP A 49 -7.84 -0.68 -10.23
C ASP A 49 -6.45 -1.28 -9.98
N LEU A 50 -5.76 -0.86 -8.91
CA LEU A 50 -4.43 -1.37 -8.58
C LEU A 50 -4.44 -2.89 -8.32
N THR A 51 -5.49 -3.40 -7.68
CA THR A 51 -5.65 -4.84 -7.39
C THR A 51 -5.87 -5.64 -8.67
N LEU A 52 -6.48 -5.04 -9.70
CA LEU A 52 -6.72 -5.69 -10.99
C LEU A 52 -5.51 -5.56 -11.95
N TYR A 53 -4.91 -4.37 -12.06
CA TYR A 53 -3.85 -4.09 -13.03
C TYR A 53 -2.50 -4.69 -12.65
N LEU A 54 -2.13 -4.75 -11.37
CA LEU A 54 -0.85 -5.34 -10.93
C LEU A 54 -0.68 -6.82 -11.33
N PRO A 55 -1.62 -7.72 -11.01
CA PRO A 55 -1.48 -9.12 -11.40
C PRO A 55 -1.54 -9.27 -12.92
N LEU A 56 -2.38 -8.50 -13.61
CA LEU A 56 -2.46 -8.52 -15.07
C LEU A 56 -1.11 -8.16 -15.71
N LEU A 57 -0.47 -7.09 -15.25
CA LEU A 57 0.85 -6.67 -15.73
C LEU A 57 1.91 -7.74 -15.46
N ASN A 58 1.96 -8.32 -14.26
CA ASN A 58 2.88 -9.41 -13.95
C ASN A 58 2.64 -10.65 -14.81
N CYS A 59 1.39 -11.02 -15.05
CA CYS A 59 1.03 -12.12 -15.95
C CYS A 59 1.50 -11.84 -17.38
N THR A 60 1.33 -10.62 -17.90
CA THR A 60 1.84 -10.26 -19.23
C THR A 60 3.36 -10.33 -19.32
N CYS A 61 4.09 -9.86 -18.29
CA CYS A 61 5.54 -9.98 -18.24
C CYS A 61 5.97 -11.46 -18.22
N GLY A 62 5.36 -12.28 -17.37
CA GLY A 62 5.64 -13.72 -17.30
C GLY A 62 5.35 -14.44 -18.62
N PHE A 63 4.22 -14.14 -19.25
CA PHE A 63 3.88 -14.68 -20.58
C PHE A 63 4.90 -14.28 -21.64
N THR A 64 5.37 -13.03 -21.62
CA THR A 64 6.39 -12.55 -22.57
C THR A 64 7.68 -13.34 -22.41
N VAL A 65 8.14 -13.57 -21.18
CA VAL A 65 9.36 -14.34 -20.91
C VAL A 65 9.22 -15.82 -21.30
N VAL A 66 8.08 -16.43 -21.02
CA VAL A 66 7.87 -17.88 -21.24
C VAL A 66 7.55 -18.22 -22.69
N VAL A 67 6.87 -17.34 -23.43
CA VAL A 67 6.37 -17.64 -24.78
C VAL A 67 7.03 -16.79 -25.85
N VAL A 68 7.12 -15.48 -25.64
CA VAL A 68 7.66 -14.58 -26.68
C VAL A 68 9.16 -14.75 -26.82
N THR A 69 9.90 -14.83 -25.70
CA THR A 69 11.36 -15.04 -25.73
C THR A 69 11.78 -16.29 -26.52
N PRO A 70 11.27 -17.51 -26.25
CA PRO A 70 11.70 -18.68 -27.00
C PRO A 70 11.28 -18.63 -28.48
N ILE A 71 10.16 -18.00 -28.82
CA ILE A 71 9.75 -17.80 -30.22
C ILE A 71 10.72 -16.85 -30.93
N LEU A 72 11.08 -15.73 -30.30
CA LEU A 72 12.06 -14.80 -30.87
C LEU A 72 13.42 -15.47 -31.01
N GLU A 73 13.86 -16.24 -30.01
CA GLU A 73 15.11 -16.98 -30.08
C GLU A 73 15.11 -18.01 -31.21
N ALA A 74 14.01 -18.74 -31.41
CA ALA A 74 13.87 -19.68 -32.52
C ALA A 74 13.89 -19.01 -33.91
N ILE A 75 13.37 -17.78 -34.03
CA ILE A 75 13.36 -17.02 -35.29
C ILE A 75 14.73 -16.39 -35.59
N PHE A 76 15.35 -15.78 -34.58
CA PHE A 76 16.59 -15.00 -34.76
C PHE A 76 17.86 -15.83 -34.66
N ASN A 77 17.85 -16.96 -33.96
CA ASN A 77 19.00 -17.85 -33.80
C ASN A 77 18.68 -19.29 -34.24
N PRO A 78 18.45 -19.53 -35.55
CA PRO A 78 18.15 -20.87 -36.05
C PRO A 78 19.32 -21.87 -35.90
N GLU A 79 20.55 -21.39 -35.62
CA GLU A 79 21.72 -22.23 -35.36
C GLU A 79 21.85 -22.67 -33.88
N LEU A 80 20.94 -22.24 -32.99
CA LEU A 80 20.90 -22.62 -31.58
C LEU A 80 20.29 -24.01 -31.36
N GLU A 81 20.65 -24.99 -32.20
CA GLU A 81 20.26 -26.40 -32.04
C GLU A 81 20.98 -27.06 -30.84
N ARG A 82 21.94 -26.35 -30.23
CA ARG A 82 22.71 -26.82 -29.07
C ARG A 82 21.88 -26.71 -27.79
N SER A 83 21.66 -27.86 -27.15
CA SER A 83 20.99 -27.94 -25.85
C SER A 83 21.80 -27.33 -24.70
N TYR A 84 23.11 -27.19 -24.88
CA TYR A 84 24.02 -26.59 -23.90
C TYR A 84 24.94 -25.55 -24.55
N THR A 85 25.26 -24.50 -23.78
CA THR A 85 26.37 -23.58 -24.11
C THR A 85 27.72 -24.27 -23.86
N ASP A 86 28.81 -23.77 -24.43
CA ASP A 86 30.17 -24.25 -24.17
C ASP A 86 30.53 -24.24 -22.66
N SER A 87 29.85 -23.40 -21.88
CA SER A 87 29.94 -23.30 -20.41
C SER A 87 29.08 -24.32 -19.65
N GLY A 88 28.37 -25.23 -20.33
CA GLY A 88 27.47 -26.22 -19.73
C GLY A 88 26.10 -25.69 -19.30
N ILE A 89 25.69 -24.50 -19.76
CA ILE A 89 24.39 -23.89 -19.42
C ILE A 89 23.30 -24.49 -20.32
N PHE A 90 22.20 -24.96 -19.73
CA PHE A 90 21.07 -25.51 -20.47
C PHE A 90 20.16 -24.38 -20.99
N LEU A 91 19.85 -24.41 -22.30
CA LEU A 91 19.21 -23.29 -23.00
C LEU A 91 17.70 -23.48 -23.24
N HIS A 92 17.16 -24.70 -23.13
CA HIS A 92 15.74 -24.98 -23.43
C HIS A 92 14.77 -24.63 -22.30
N LEU A 93 15.26 -24.08 -21.19
CA LEU A 93 14.41 -23.61 -20.10
C LEU A 93 14.17 -22.10 -20.21
N PRO A 94 13.01 -21.58 -19.74
CA PRO A 94 12.68 -20.15 -19.79
C PRO A 94 13.75 -19.24 -19.19
N VAL A 95 14.48 -19.74 -18.19
CA VAL A 95 15.67 -19.09 -17.66
C VAL A 95 16.87 -20.02 -17.90
N PRO A 96 17.84 -19.64 -18.75
CA PRO A 96 19.02 -20.46 -18.98
C PRO A 96 19.88 -20.48 -17.71
N ALA A 97 20.18 -21.69 -17.21
CA ALA A 97 20.95 -21.88 -15.99
C ALA A 97 21.79 -23.16 -16.04
N TRP A 98 22.81 -23.21 -15.18
CA TRP A 98 23.62 -24.42 -14.98
C TRP A 98 22.97 -25.30 -13.90
N TYR A 99 22.89 -26.59 -14.17
CA TYR A 99 22.31 -27.58 -13.27
C TYR A 99 23.34 -28.67 -12.94
N PRO A 100 23.46 -29.10 -11.67
CA PRO A 100 24.45 -30.09 -11.25
C PRO A 100 24.08 -31.55 -11.62
N PHE A 101 23.11 -31.76 -12.51
CA PHE A 101 22.60 -33.06 -12.94
C PHE A 101 22.23 -33.04 -14.43
N ASP A 102 22.24 -34.21 -15.06
CA ASP A 102 22.04 -34.34 -16.51
C ASP A 102 20.61 -33.95 -16.91
N MET A 103 20.49 -33.03 -17.88
CA MET A 103 19.20 -32.54 -18.38
C MET A 103 18.72 -33.28 -19.62
N ASP A 104 19.33 -34.41 -19.95
CA ASP A 104 18.98 -35.21 -21.13
C ASP A 104 17.69 -36.02 -20.92
N ARG A 105 17.27 -36.22 -19.67
CA ARG A 105 16.01 -36.90 -19.32
C ARG A 105 14.88 -35.89 -19.21
N TRP A 106 13.77 -36.18 -19.89
CA TRP A 106 12.56 -35.36 -19.88
C TRP A 106 12.00 -35.10 -18.47
N GLU A 107 12.14 -36.08 -17.55
CA GLU A 107 11.74 -35.95 -16.14
C GLU A 107 12.47 -34.79 -15.43
N ASN A 108 13.78 -34.66 -15.64
CA ASN A 108 14.60 -33.62 -15.03
C ASN A 108 14.27 -32.24 -15.59
N ILE A 109 13.98 -32.16 -16.89
CA ILE A 109 13.54 -30.93 -17.56
C ILE A 109 12.21 -30.44 -16.95
N ILE A 110 11.23 -31.34 -16.78
CA ILE A 110 9.93 -30.99 -16.18
C ILE A 110 10.10 -30.50 -14.74
N VAL A 111 10.87 -31.20 -13.92
CA VAL A 111 11.12 -30.80 -12.53
C VAL A 111 11.77 -29.42 -12.46
N CYS A 112 12.76 -29.14 -13.31
CA CYS A 112 13.44 -27.85 -13.34
C CYS A 112 12.54 -26.74 -13.86
N PHE A 113 11.72 -27.01 -14.88
CA PHE A 113 10.72 -26.07 -15.37
C PHE A 113 9.72 -25.70 -14.27
N LEU A 114 9.18 -26.70 -13.56
CA LEU A 114 8.27 -26.46 -12.42
C LEU A 114 8.97 -25.70 -11.29
N GLY A 115 10.24 -26.00 -11.01
CA GLY A 115 11.05 -25.28 -10.03
C GLY A 115 11.25 -23.80 -10.40
N GLN A 116 11.57 -23.51 -11.66
CA GLN A 116 11.68 -22.14 -12.17
C GLN A 116 10.34 -21.40 -12.12
N ALA A 117 9.25 -22.06 -12.55
CA ALA A 117 7.91 -21.49 -12.49
C ALA A 117 7.49 -21.17 -11.04
N PHE A 118 7.78 -22.06 -10.10
CA PHE A 118 7.49 -21.85 -8.67
C PHE A 118 8.33 -20.71 -8.08
N SER A 119 9.63 -20.68 -8.37
CA SER A 119 10.51 -19.59 -7.94
C SER A 119 10.07 -18.24 -8.51
N GLY A 120 9.70 -18.20 -9.79
CA GLY A 120 9.17 -17.01 -10.45
C GLY A 120 7.86 -16.55 -9.81
N PHE A 121 6.93 -17.48 -9.52
CA PHE A 121 5.69 -17.17 -8.82
C PHE A 121 5.94 -16.56 -7.44
N LEU A 122 6.85 -17.15 -6.64
CA LEU A 122 7.20 -16.62 -5.33
C LEU A 122 7.79 -15.21 -5.42
N LEU A 123 8.69 -14.97 -6.38
CA LEU A 123 9.29 -13.66 -6.60
C LEU A 123 8.21 -12.62 -6.94
N VAL A 124 7.31 -12.94 -7.88
CA VAL A 124 6.19 -12.07 -8.26
C VAL A 124 5.26 -11.80 -7.09
N ALA A 125 4.93 -12.82 -6.29
CA ALA A 125 4.08 -12.68 -5.12
C ALA A 125 4.71 -11.73 -4.08
N VAL A 126 6.01 -11.89 -3.79
CA VAL A 126 6.74 -11.01 -2.85
C VAL A 126 6.78 -9.57 -3.35
N VAL A 127 7.14 -9.36 -4.62
CA VAL A 127 7.22 -8.01 -5.22
C VAL A 127 5.84 -7.35 -5.23
N THR A 128 4.80 -8.07 -5.67
CA THR A 128 3.43 -7.56 -5.72
C THR A 128 2.93 -7.18 -4.33
N THR A 129 3.20 -8.02 -3.33
CA THR A 129 2.81 -7.73 -1.93
C THR A 129 3.52 -6.49 -1.41
N ALA A 130 4.82 -6.35 -1.67
CA ALA A 130 5.59 -5.17 -1.25
C ALA A 130 5.05 -3.88 -1.88
N VAL A 131 4.78 -3.90 -3.20
CA VAL A 131 4.19 -2.78 -3.92
C VAL A 131 2.81 -2.45 -3.36
N TYR A 132 1.97 -3.45 -3.11
CA TYR A 132 0.63 -3.25 -2.56
C TYR A 132 0.66 -2.60 -1.17
N VAL A 133 1.54 -3.09 -0.28
CA VAL A 133 1.72 -2.52 1.06
C VAL A 133 2.22 -1.07 0.96
N PHE A 134 3.17 -0.78 0.09
CA PHE A 134 3.71 0.56 -0.11
C PHE A 134 2.66 1.55 -0.65
N PHE A 135 1.98 1.20 -1.75
CA PHE A 135 0.94 2.04 -2.35
C PHE A 135 -0.26 2.18 -1.42
N GLY A 136 -0.67 1.11 -0.75
CA GLY A 136 -1.76 1.13 0.23
C GLY A 136 -1.45 2.08 1.38
N SER A 137 -0.25 1.98 1.96
CA SER A 137 0.19 2.83 3.06
C SER A 137 0.29 4.30 2.66
N THR A 138 0.88 4.57 1.49
CA THR A 138 0.99 5.94 0.94
C THR A 138 -0.39 6.55 0.70
N THR A 139 -1.30 5.77 0.10
CA THR A 139 -2.67 6.19 -0.19
C THR A 139 -3.42 6.54 1.11
N GLN A 140 -3.29 5.71 2.14
CA GLN A 140 -3.88 5.98 3.45
C GLN A 140 -3.38 7.31 4.03
N VAL A 141 -2.07 7.57 3.98
CA VAL A 141 -1.51 8.86 4.44
C VAL A 141 -2.09 10.04 3.67
N ILE A 142 -2.18 9.94 2.34
CA ILE A 142 -2.76 11.01 1.50
C ILE A 142 -4.23 11.26 1.86
N VAL A 143 -5.01 10.20 2.07
CA VAL A 143 -6.42 10.33 2.48
C VAL A 143 -6.53 11.05 3.83
N GLN A 144 -5.71 10.68 4.82
CA GLN A 144 -5.74 11.31 6.14
C GLN A 144 -5.30 12.78 6.09
N LEU A 145 -4.28 13.11 5.28
CA LEU A 145 -3.86 14.50 5.06
C LEU A 145 -4.98 15.33 4.41
N LYS A 146 -5.65 14.80 3.38
CA LYS A 146 -6.78 15.50 2.75
C LYS A 146 -7.96 15.68 3.71
N ARG A 147 -8.23 14.67 4.53
CA ARG A 147 -9.25 14.77 5.57
C ARG A 147 -8.90 15.83 6.61
N LEU A 148 -7.63 15.93 6.99
CA LEU A 148 -7.15 16.99 7.89
C LEU A 148 -7.33 18.38 7.27
N VAL A 149 -7.02 18.55 5.98
CA VAL A 149 -7.25 19.83 5.27
C VAL A 149 -8.74 20.20 5.29
N LEU A 150 -9.63 19.30 4.87
CA LEU A 150 -11.08 19.51 4.92
C LEU A 150 -11.58 19.85 6.34
N SER A 151 -10.97 19.23 7.35
CA SER A 151 -11.29 19.43 8.76
C SER A 151 -10.82 20.79 9.30
N ILE A 152 -9.77 21.37 8.71
CA ILE A 152 -9.30 22.74 8.99
C ILE A 152 -10.14 23.76 8.24
N GLU A 153 -10.48 23.51 6.98
CA GLU A 153 -11.34 24.40 6.17
C GLU A 153 -12.73 24.56 6.81
N ASN A 154 -13.29 23.46 7.34
CA ASN A 154 -14.61 23.46 8.00
C ASN A 154 -14.52 23.62 9.52
N LEU A 155 -13.42 24.16 10.06
CA LEU A 155 -13.21 24.25 11.50
C LEU A 155 -14.30 25.07 12.21
N GLU A 156 -14.70 26.21 11.63
CA GLU A 156 -15.73 27.07 12.20
C GLU A 156 -17.07 26.33 12.32
N GLN A 157 -17.47 25.64 11.26
CA GLN A 157 -18.71 24.87 11.24
C GLN A 157 -18.66 23.69 12.21
N ARG A 158 -17.49 23.07 12.39
CA ARG A 158 -17.28 22.02 13.40
C ARG A 158 -17.37 22.56 14.84
N ALA A 159 -16.78 23.73 15.10
CA ALA A 159 -16.87 24.37 16.40
C ALA A 159 -18.32 24.78 16.71
N LEU A 160 -19.07 25.26 15.71
CA LEU A 160 -20.49 25.54 15.83
C LEU A 160 -21.29 24.28 16.16
N ASN A 161 -21.10 23.18 15.42
CA ASN A 161 -21.80 21.92 15.69
C ASN A 161 -21.49 21.39 17.09
N LEU A 162 -20.23 21.47 17.54
CA LEU A 162 -19.83 21.05 18.88
C LEU A 162 -20.47 21.91 19.96
N TYR A 163 -20.52 23.22 19.75
CA TYR A 163 -21.19 24.17 20.65
C TYR A 163 -22.69 23.89 20.74
N GLN A 164 -23.38 23.69 19.61
CA GLN A 164 -24.79 23.33 19.57
C GLN A 164 -25.07 22.01 20.30
N LYS A 165 -24.21 21.00 20.13
CA LYS A 165 -24.33 19.69 20.81
C LYS A 165 -24.09 19.80 22.32
N LYS A 166 -23.17 20.65 22.76
CA LYS A 166 -22.79 20.80 24.18
C LYS A 166 -23.77 21.66 24.98
N TYR A 167 -24.32 22.72 24.36
CA TYR A 167 -25.19 23.69 25.04
C TYR A 167 -26.66 23.63 24.61
N GLY A 168 -27.02 22.79 23.64
CA GLY A 168 -28.40 22.60 23.18
C GLY A 168 -29.00 23.80 22.43
N ILE A 169 -28.17 24.76 22.03
CA ILE A 169 -28.62 25.99 21.36
C ILE A 169 -28.79 25.69 19.86
N ILE A 170 -30.03 25.55 19.41
CA ILE A 170 -30.36 25.35 17.99
C ILE A 170 -30.44 26.73 17.31
N GLY A 171 -29.71 26.93 16.21
CA GLY A 171 -29.89 28.10 15.34
C GLY A 171 -28.89 29.25 15.50
N MET A 172 -27.69 28.99 16.05
CA MET A 172 -26.62 29.98 16.00
C MET A 172 -26.11 30.13 14.56
N ASN A 173 -26.49 31.22 13.89
CA ASN A 173 -26.08 31.52 12.52
C ASN A 173 -24.75 32.29 12.51
N GLY A 174 -23.64 31.55 12.55
CA GLY A 174 -22.28 32.07 12.37
C GLY A 174 -21.42 32.11 13.64
N ALA A 175 -20.09 32.23 13.47
CA ALA A 175 -19.16 32.29 14.59
C ALA A 175 -19.36 33.52 15.48
N ASN A 176 -19.52 33.26 16.77
CA ASN A 176 -19.48 34.29 17.79
C ASN A 176 -18.15 34.22 18.56
N TYR A 177 -17.12 34.86 17.99
CA TYR A 177 -15.78 34.94 18.57
C TYR A 177 -15.74 35.67 19.93
N SER A 178 -16.80 36.40 20.27
CA SER A 178 -16.92 37.10 21.55
C SER A 178 -17.38 36.20 22.69
N ASN A 179 -17.98 35.03 22.40
CA ASN A 179 -18.37 34.08 23.44
C ASN A 179 -17.18 33.20 23.83
N GLN A 180 -16.78 33.25 25.10
CA GLN A 180 -15.71 32.42 25.66
C GLN A 180 -16.00 30.91 25.47
N GLU A 181 -17.25 30.50 25.60
CA GLU A 181 -17.68 29.09 25.46
C GLU A 181 -17.53 28.58 24.02
N PHE A 182 -17.72 29.45 23.03
CA PHE A 182 -17.49 29.12 21.62
C PHE A 182 -16.00 29.02 21.31
N MET A 183 -15.19 29.92 21.87
CA MET A 183 -13.73 29.86 21.76
C MET A 183 -13.14 28.59 22.36
N GLU A 184 -13.66 28.11 23.49
CA GLU A 184 -13.28 26.81 24.07
C GLU A 184 -13.62 25.64 23.14
N CYS A 185 -14.75 25.68 22.45
CA CYS A 185 -15.13 24.65 21.47
C CYS A 185 -14.19 24.67 20.26
N MET A 186 -13.81 25.85 19.78
CA MET A 186 -12.86 26.03 18.70
C MET A 186 -11.45 25.55 19.07
N GLU A 187 -10.98 25.86 20.28
CA GLU A 187 -9.70 25.37 20.80
C GLU A 187 -9.68 23.83 20.84
N ASN A 188 -10.77 23.21 21.31
CA ASN A 188 -10.90 21.75 21.31
C ASN A 188 -10.84 21.16 19.89
N CYS A 189 -11.51 21.77 18.91
CA CYS A 189 -11.44 21.35 17.50
C CYS A 189 -10.02 21.49 16.93
N PHE A 190 -9.32 22.58 17.25
CA PHE A 190 -7.91 22.77 16.88
C PHE A 190 -7.00 21.71 17.52
N HIS A 191 -7.19 21.42 18.81
CA HIS A 191 -6.42 20.42 19.53
C HIS A 191 -6.57 19.04 18.89
N LYS A 192 -7.81 18.64 18.53
CA LYS A 192 -8.07 17.39 17.79
C LYS A 192 -7.33 17.34 16.44
N ASN A 193 -7.28 18.46 15.70
CA ASN A 193 -6.55 18.52 14.43
C ASN A 193 -5.03 18.39 14.62
N VAL A 194 -4.47 19.01 15.65
CA VAL A 194 -3.03 18.86 15.98
C VAL A 194 -2.71 17.42 16.36
N GLN A 195 -3.55 16.77 17.18
CA GLN A 195 -3.39 15.36 17.53
C GLN A 195 -3.43 14.47 16.28
N HIS A 196 -4.39 14.70 15.38
CA HIS A 196 -4.48 13.96 14.12
C HIS A 196 -3.21 14.12 13.28
N LEU A 197 -2.68 15.34 13.13
CA LEU A 197 -1.42 15.60 12.42
C LEU A 197 -0.23 14.87 13.06
N GLN A 198 -0.14 14.84 14.39
CA GLN A 198 0.91 14.12 15.10
C GLN A 198 0.86 12.61 14.84
N ILE A 199 -0.35 12.03 14.80
CA ILE A 199 -0.56 10.62 14.48
C ILE A 199 -0.12 10.33 13.04
N ILE A 200 -0.51 11.16 12.07
CA ILE A 200 -0.09 11.04 10.67
C ILE A 200 1.44 11.08 10.57
N ARG A 201 2.08 12.05 11.23
CA ARG A 201 3.55 12.20 11.21
C ARG A 201 4.24 10.95 11.78
N ARG A 202 3.74 10.43 12.90
CA ARG A 202 4.28 9.23 13.54
C ARG A 202 4.15 8.00 12.64
N PHE A 203 2.99 7.83 12.01
CA PHE A 203 2.77 6.72 11.08
C PHE A 203 3.66 6.82 9.83
N PHE A 204 3.75 8.01 9.23
CA PHE A 204 4.63 8.26 8.09
C PHE A 204 6.09 7.93 8.43
N PHE A 205 6.58 8.37 9.58
CA PHE A 205 7.94 8.06 10.01
C PHE A 205 8.17 6.55 10.18
N ILE A 206 7.22 5.82 10.75
CA ILE A 206 7.32 4.36 10.94
C ILE A 206 7.35 3.62 9.60
N ILE A 207 6.55 4.03 8.62
CA ILE A 207 6.46 3.31 7.34
C ILE A 207 7.63 3.59 6.41
N PHE A 208 8.13 4.83 6.39
CA PHE A 208 9.12 5.24 5.39
C PHE A 208 10.56 5.31 5.93
N PHE A 209 10.75 5.46 7.25
CA PHE A 209 12.07 5.73 7.84
C PHE A 209 12.54 4.71 8.89
N LEU A 210 11.71 3.75 9.29
CA LEU A 210 12.16 2.67 10.18
C LEU A 210 13.00 1.66 9.37
N ARG A 211 14.31 1.93 9.28
CA ARG A 211 15.32 1.07 8.64
C ARG A 211 16.13 0.33 9.69
#